data_AF-A0A0E3PN35-F1
#
_entry.id   AF-A0A0E3PN35-F1
#
_cell.length_a   1.000
_cell.length_b   1.000
_cell.length_c   1.000
_cell.angle_alpha   90.00
_cell.angle_beta   90.00
_cell.angle_gamma   90.00
#
_symmetry.space_group_name_H-M   'P 1'
#
loop_
_entity.id
_entity.type
_entity.pdbx_description
1 polymer ?
#
loop_
_entity_poly.entity_id
_entity_poly.type
_entity_poly.pdbx_seq_one_letter_code
_entity_poly.pdbx_strand_id
1 'polypeptide(L)'
;MSILNETGAIDLGLSSVKENNELGVLRSIDYLTEQGTKYINQGLELDAKRAIISIRDIGNAAALQKMELGVLISLISLGRMAEAAREQKMSDTGFSIIYSLCAVGKSAVGQEMEAAVRIAVAYLGEIASSASLHKMKRESLVSSLAIGVIGKETSRQKNAKVPEDGGLLSPASSISLLPQDKDEQFFSDDLQGTLGFPTEHRGEIHPLEYLPVYAEQQFPNADLRNFENVIIKAADALGTIMLEPKEKFLVSYMLVSKLSIETFNSSEYIHEAESFE
;
A
#
# COMPACT_ATOMS: atom_id res chain seq x y z
N MET A 1 -25.31 -8.75 25.96
CA MET A 1 -24.25 -8.39 25.01
C MET A 1 -23.32 -9.58 24.88
N SER A 2 -23.09 -10.09 23.67
CA SER A 2 -21.97 -11.02 23.47
C SER A 2 -20.69 -10.19 23.49
N ILE A 3 -19.69 -10.61 24.28
CA ILE A 3 -18.37 -10.01 24.23
C ILE A 3 -17.74 -10.54 22.93
N LEU A 4 -17.47 -9.65 21.98
CA LEU A 4 -16.71 -10.00 20.78
C LEU A 4 -15.35 -10.56 21.20
N ASN A 5 -14.92 -11.63 20.54
CA ASN A 5 -13.54 -12.11 20.54
C ASN A 5 -12.91 -11.78 19.18
N GLU A 6 -11.61 -11.98 19.02
CA GLU A 6 -10.89 -11.60 17.78
C GLU A 6 -11.51 -12.23 16.52
N THR A 7 -11.71 -13.55 16.53
CA THR A 7 -12.32 -14.28 15.39
C THR A 7 -13.71 -13.74 15.06
N GLY A 8 -14.56 -13.56 16.07
CA GLY A 8 -15.90 -13.00 15.88
C GLY A 8 -15.89 -11.55 15.40
N ALA A 9 -14.86 -10.76 15.73
CA ALA A 9 -14.68 -9.42 15.18
C ALA A 9 -14.25 -9.46 13.72
N ILE A 10 -13.32 -10.33 13.33
CA ILE A 10 -12.90 -10.54 11.94
C ILE A 10 -14.09 -10.97 11.09
N ASP A 11 -14.82 -12.01 11.53
CA ASP A 11 -16.01 -12.53 10.84
C ASP A 11 -17.09 -11.46 10.70
N LEU A 12 -17.38 -10.71 11.77
CA LEU A 12 -18.32 -9.59 11.75
C LEU A 12 -17.89 -8.51 10.75
N GLY A 13 -16.60 -8.15 10.70
CA GLY A 13 -16.11 -7.13 9.77
C GLY A 13 -16.28 -7.54 8.32
N LEU A 14 -15.86 -8.77 7.99
CA LEU A 14 -15.94 -9.31 6.64
C LEU A 14 -17.38 -9.62 6.19
N SER A 15 -18.27 -10.07 7.09
CA SER A 15 -19.69 -10.24 6.75
C SER A 15 -20.37 -8.88 6.58
N SER A 16 -20.08 -7.91 7.46
CA SER A 16 -20.66 -6.57 7.40
C SER A 16 -20.26 -5.82 6.14
N VAL A 17 -19.03 -5.99 5.64
CA VAL A 17 -18.61 -5.48 4.33
C VAL A 17 -19.44 -6.08 3.19
N LYS A 18 -19.71 -7.39 3.20
CA LYS A 18 -20.55 -8.05 2.19
C LYS A 18 -22.01 -7.61 2.25
N GLU A 19 -22.51 -7.36 3.46
CA GLU A 19 -23.87 -6.90 3.75
C GLU A 19 -24.04 -5.36 3.60
N ASN A 20 -22.96 -4.62 3.30
CA ASN A 20 -22.90 -3.15 3.30
C ASN A 20 -23.36 -2.50 4.62
N ASN A 21 -23.07 -3.16 5.74
CA ASN A 21 -23.43 -2.76 7.11
C ASN A 21 -22.30 -1.95 7.76
N GLU A 22 -22.29 -0.64 7.53
CA GLU A 22 -21.28 0.30 8.06
C GLU A 22 -21.07 0.20 9.59
N LEU A 23 -22.15 0.02 10.36
CA LEU A 23 -22.08 -0.08 11.82
C LEU A 23 -21.40 -1.38 12.28
N GLY A 24 -21.58 -2.48 11.54
CA GLY A 24 -20.90 -3.74 11.80
C GLY A 24 -19.40 -3.67 11.49
N VAL A 25 -19.03 -3.01 10.38
CA VAL A 25 -17.63 -2.75 10.00
C VAL A 25 -16.94 -1.87 11.04
N LEU A 26 -17.56 -0.76 11.46
CA LEU A 26 -17.05 0.11 12.52
C LEU A 26 -16.79 -0.65 13.82
N ARG A 27 -17.78 -1.41 14.31
CA ARG A 27 -17.65 -2.20 15.56
C ARG A 27 -16.54 -3.25 15.50
N SER A 28 -16.37 -3.89 14.35
CA SER A 28 -15.29 -4.84 14.10
C SER A 28 -13.93 -4.16 14.20
N ILE A 29 -13.73 -3.07 13.44
CA ILE A 29 -12.44 -2.37 13.39
C ILE A 29 -12.13 -1.71 14.74
N ASP A 30 -13.10 -1.07 15.41
CA ASP A 30 -12.91 -0.48 16.74
C ASP A 30 -12.39 -1.52 17.75
N TYR A 31 -13.02 -2.70 17.81
CA TYR A 31 -12.59 -3.79 18.68
C TYR A 31 -11.18 -4.29 18.35
N LEU A 32 -10.89 -4.51 17.06
CA LEU A 32 -9.56 -4.93 16.61
C LEU A 32 -8.49 -3.86 16.89
N THR A 33 -8.86 -2.58 16.83
CA THR A 33 -7.97 -1.45 17.14
C THR A 33 -7.66 -1.39 18.63
N GLU A 34 -8.67 -1.54 19.50
CA GLU A 34 -8.49 -1.57 20.95
C GLU A 34 -7.58 -2.74 21.37
N GLN A 35 -7.89 -3.95 20.89
CA GLN A 35 -7.10 -5.15 21.18
C GLN A 35 -5.70 -5.08 20.59
N GLY A 36 -5.55 -4.65 19.33
CA GLY A 36 -4.25 -4.44 18.69
C GLY A 36 -3.38 -3.43 19.44
N THR A 37 -3.95 -2.29 19.85
CA THR A 37 -3.25 -1.26 20.64
C THR A 37 -2.85 -1.81 22.01
N LYS A 38 -3.70 -2.63 22.65
CA LYS A 38 -3.38 -3.31 23.90
C LYS A 38 -2.22 -4.30 23.73
N TYR A 39 -2.17 -5.08 22.65
CA TYR A 39 -1.03 -5.97 22.38
C TYR A 39 0.27 -5.20 22.16
N ILE A 40 0.22 -4.09 21.42
CA ILE A 40 1.36 -3.17 21.25
C ILE A 40 1.88 -2.70 22.62
N ASN A 41 0.99 -2.18 23.47
CA ASN A 41 1.33 -1.72 24.82
C ASN A 41 1.80 -2.84 25.77
N GLN A 42 1.64 -4.10 25.40
CA GLN A 42 2.12 -5.29 26.13
C GLN A 42 3.35 -5.94 25.48
N GLY A 43 3.85 -5.41 24.35
CA GLY A 43 4.95 -6.01 23.59
C GLY A 43 4.58 -7.31 22.86
N LEU A 44 3.30 -7.63 22.73
CA LEU A 44 2.78 -8.87 22.12
C LEU A 44 2.73 -8.75 20.60
N GLU A 45 3.92 -8.78 19.99
CA GLU A 45 4.13 -8.42 18.59
C GLU A 45 3.34 -9.28 17.57
N LEU A 46 3.27 -10.59 17.79
CA LEU A 46 2.56 -11.51 16.88
C LEU A 46 1.05 -11.28 16.89
N ASP A 47 0.48 -10.98 18.06
CA ASP A 47 -0.95 -10.72 18.21
C ASP A 47 -1.31 -9.31 17.72
N ALA A 48 -0.44 -8.32 17.96
CA ALA A 48 -0.54 -6.99 17.33
C ALA A 48 -0.54 -7.09 15.80
N LYS A 49 0.44 -7.80 15.21
CA LYS A 49 0.53 -8.06 13.76
C LYS A 49 -0.73 -8.75 13.22
N ARG A 50 -1.33 -9.69 13.97
CA ARG A 50 -2.60 -10.35 13.58
C ARG A 50 -3.76 -9.35 13.52
N ALA A 51 -3.93 -8.50 14.52
CA ALA A 51 -4.97 -7.46 14.53
C ALA A 51 -4.79 -6.45 13.37
N ILE A 52 -3.56 -6.03 13.10
CA ILE A 52 -3.20 -5.13 11.97
C ILE A 52 -3.59 -5.76 10.63
N ILE A 53 -3.23 -7.03 10.42
CA ILE A 53 -3.58 -7.82 9.24
C ILE A 53 -5.11 -7.93 9.08
N SER A 54 -5.84 -8.15 10.17
CA SER A 54 -7.31 -8.20 10.15
C SER A 54 -7.95 -6.87 9.72
N ILE A 55 -7.47 -5.74 10.25
CA ILE A 55 -7.96 -4.40 9.87
C ILE A 55 -7.65 -4.10 8.40
N ARG A 56 -6.45 -4.48 7.92
CA ARG A 56 -6.05 -4.40 6.50
C ARG A 56 -7.01 -5.18 5.60
N ASP A 57 -7.32 -6.41 5.96
CA ASP A 57 -8.11 -7.31 5.11
C ASP A 57 -9.59 -6.86 5.05
N ILE A 58 -10.14 -6.36 6.15
CA ILE A 58 -11.45 -5.68 6.18
C ILE A 58 -11.43 -4.40 5.32
N GLY A 59 -10.39 -3.57 5.43
CA GLY A 59 -10.23 -2.34 4.64
C GLY A 59 -10.13 -2.59 3.13
N ASN A 60 -9.37 -3.62 2.73
CA ASN A 60 -9.28 -4.05 1.33
C ASN A 60 -10.63 -4.58 0.82
N ALA A 61 -11.35 -5.37 1.61
CA ALA A 61 -12.68 -5.85 1.26
C ALA A 61 -13.68 -4.68 1.13
N ALA A 62 -13.64 -3.70 2.04
CA ALA A 62 -14.46 -2.50 1.98
C ALA A 62 -14.18 -1.68 0.71
N ALA A 63 -12.91 -1.53 0.33
CA ALA A 63 -12.54 -0.88 -0.92
C ALA A 63 -13.15 -1.60 -2.14
N LEU A 64 -12.99 -2.91 -2.25
CA LEU A 64 -13.57 -3.72 -3.33
C LEU A 64 -15.11 -3.60 -3.42
N GLN A 65 -15.78 -3.46 -2.28
CA GLN A 65 -17.23 -3.21 -2.19
C GLN A 65 -17.65 -1.75 -2.39
N LYS A 66 -16.71 -0.85 -2.70
CA LYS A 66 -16.90 0.61 -2.82
C LYS A 66 -17.41 1.29 -1.54
N MET A 67 -17.16 0.67 -0.40
CA MET A 67 -17.61 1.09 0.92
C MET A 67 -16.58 2.02 1.57
N GLU A 68 -16.50 3.27 1.08
CA GLU A 68 -15.44 4.23 1.44
C GLU A 68 -15.31 4.43 2.95
N LEU A 69 -16.41 4.46 3.72
CA LEU A 69 -16.36 4.60 5.18
C LEU A 69 -15.55 3.46 5.86
N GLY A 70 -15.68 2.21 5.39
CA GLY A 70 -14.92 1.09 5.93
C GLY A 70 -13.41 1.19 5.64
N VAL A 71 -13.05 1.75 4.49
CA VAL A 71 -11.66 2.05 4.10
C VAL A 71 -11.09 3.15 4.98
N LEU A 72 -11.83 4.25 5.16
CA LEU A 72 -11.44 5.39 6.00
C LEU A 72 -11.19 4.95 7.45
N ILE A 73 -12.12 4.19 8.04
CA ILE A 73 -11.98 3.69 9.42
C ILE A 73 -10.76 2.77 9.54
N SER A 74 -10.55 1.86 8.57
CA SER A 74 -9.38 0.97 8.58
C SER A 74 -8.05 1.76 8.56
N LEU A 75 -7.93 2.77 7.70
CA LEU A 75 -6.73 3.59 7.60
C LEU A 75 -6.46 4.42 8.87
N ILE A 76 -7.50 5.04 9.45
CA ILE A 76 -7.40 5.80 10.69
C ILE A 76 -6.97 4.89 11.86
N SER A 77 -7.54 3.69 11.95
CA SER A 77 -7.16 2.70 12.96
C SER A 77 -5.72 2.25 12.83
N LEU A 78 -5.25 1.96 11.61
CA LEU A 78 -3.86 1.63 11.34
C LEU A 78 -2.91 2.79 11.72
N GLY A 79 -3.27 4.03 11.40
CA GLY A 79 -2.52 5.22 11.79
C GLY A 79 -2.38 5.38 13.31
N ARG A 80 -3.47 5.20 14.07
CA ARG A 80 -3.45 5.20 15.54
C ARG A 80 -2.56 4.10 16.11
N MET A 81 -2.57 2.91 15.50
CA MET A 81 -1.67 1.83 15.90
C MET A 81 -0.21 2.11 15.57
N ALA A 82 0.09 2.91 14.53
CA ALA A 82 1.45 3.31 14.18
C ALA A 82 2.06 4.19 15.29
N GLU A 83 1.27 5.12 15.83
CA GLU A 83 1.67 5.97 16.95
C GLU A 83 2.03 5.14 18.18
N ALA A 84 1.17 4.20 18.58
CA ALA A 84 1.44 3.30 19.70
C ALA A 84 2.67 2.41 19.44
N ALA A 85 2.83 1.85 18.24
CA ALA A 85 3.96 0.99 17.89
C ALA A 85 5.30 1.76 17.95
N ARG A 86 5.31 3.02 17.51
CA ARG A 86 6.45 3.94 17.61
C ARG A 86 6.82 4.22 19.07
N GLU A 87 5.85 4.51 19.92
CA GLU A 87 6.08 4.78 21.36
C GLU A 87 6.68 3.57 22.09
N GLN A 88 6.20 2.37 21.77
CA GLN A 88 6.73 1.10 22.29
C GLN A 88 7.98 0.60 21.54
N LYS A 89 8.47 1.35 20.54
CA LYS A 89 9.64 1.01 19.70
C LYS A 89 9.54 -0.35 18.99
N MET A 90 8.34 -0.78 18.67
CA MET A 90 8.05 -2.06 18.00
C MET A 90 8.18 -1.90 16.47
N SER A 91 9.40 -1.68 15.96
CA SER A 91 9.64 -1.43 14.53
C SER A 91 9.06 -2.53 13.62
N ASP A 92 9.09 -3.78 14.06
CA ASP A 92 8.52 -4.93 13.33
C ASP A 92 6.98 -4.87 13.21
N THR A 93 6.31 -4.36 14.24
CA THR A 93 4.88 -3.98 14.15
C THR A 93 4.72 -2.77 13.22
N GLY A 94 5.58 -1.77 13.33
CA GLY A 94 5.60 -0.58 12.45
C GLY A 94 5.65 -0.95 10.96
N PHE A 95 6.53 -1.88 10.56
CA PHE A 95 6.58 -2.40 9.18
C PHE A 95 5.27 -3.08 8.75
N SER A 96 4.61 -3.83 9.64
CA SER A 96 3.31 -4.43 9.37
C SER A 96 2.21 -3.38 9.15
N ILE A 97 2.28 -2.25 9.85
CA ILE A 97 1.36 -1.13 9.70
C ILE A 97 1.62 -0.36 8.40
N ILE A 98 2.88 -0.05 8.08
CA ILE A 98 3.27 0.58 6.80
C ILE A 98 2.78 -0.25 5.60
N TYR A 99 2.99 -1.57 5.65
CA TYR A 99 2.47 -2.50 4.65
C TYR A 99 0.94 -2.38 4.51
N SER A 100 0.25 -2.38 5.65
CA SER A 100 -1.22 -2.38 5.70
C SER A 100 -1.83 -1.07 5.20
N LEU A 101 -1.26 0.07 5.59
CA LEU A 101 -1.63 1.40 5.08
C LEU A 101 -1.45 1.47 3.56
N CYS A 102 -0.35 0.95 3.02
CA CYS A 102 -0.14 0.94 1.58
C CYS A 102 -1.11 0.01 0.84
N ALA A 103 -1.35 -1.20 1.35
CA ALA A 103 -2.27 -2.15 0.72
C ALA A 103 -3.68 -1.54 0.60
N VAL A 104 -4.22 -1.01 1.70
CA VAL A 104 -5.54 -0.36 1.71
C VAL A 104 -5.54 0.91 0.87
N GLY A 105 -4.44 1.70 0.89
CA GLY A 105 -4.26 2.88 0.04
C GLY A 105 -4.28 2.56 -1.47
N LYS A 106 -3.61 1.49 -1.91
CA LYS A 106 -3.66 1.01 -3.30
C LYS A 106 -5.07 0.56 -3.69
N SER A 107 -5.75 -0.17 -2.82
CA SER A 107 -7.14 -0.60 -3.06
C SER A 107 -8.10 0.61 -3.16
N ALA A 108 -7.86 1.66 -2.38
CA ALA A 108 -8.59 2.92 -2.47
C ALA A 108 -8.35 3.66 -3.81
N VAL A 109 -7.11 3.68 -4.33
CA VAL A 109 -6.81 4.20 -5.68
C VAL A 109 -7.65 3.47 -6.72
N GLY A 110 -7.60 2.14 -6.76
CA GLY A 110 -8.32 1.32 -7.74
C GLY A 110 -9.85 1.49 -7.73
N GLN A 111 -10.41 2.18 -6.74
CA GLN A 111 -11.84 2.43 -6.57
C GLN A 111 -12.19 3.94 -6.50
N GLU A 112 -11.24 4.81 -6.87
CA GLU A 112 -11.39 6.28 -6.97
C GLU A 112 -11.69 7.00 -5.63
N MET A 113 -11.34 6.37 -4.50
CA MET A 113 -11.57 6.90 -3.14
C MET A 113 -10.51 7.93 -2.74
N GLU A 114 -10.55 9.12 -3.33
CA GLU A 114 -9.51 10.14 -3.17
C GLU A 114 -9.25 10.52 -1.70
N ALA A 115 -10.28 10.57 -0.86
CA ALA A 115 -10.15 10.89 0.57
C ALA A 115 -9.35 9.80 1.31
N ALA A 116 -9.64 8.53 1.05
CA ALA A 116 -8.91 7.40 1.62
C ALA A 116 -7.44 7.37 1.13
N VAL A 117 -7.18 7.60 -0.16
CA VAL A 117 -5.82 7.70 -0.70
C VAL A 117 -5.01 8.79 0.01
N ARG A 118 -5.61 9.97 0.22
CA ARG A 118 -4.98 11.09 0.95
C ARG A 118 -4.65 10.71 2.39
N ILE A 119 -5.53 10.01 3.10
CA ILE A 119 -5.30 9.58 4.49
C ILE A 119 -4.21 8.51 4.58
N ALA A 120 -4.18 7.54 3.65
CA ALA A 120 -3.12 6.53 3.61
C ALA A 120 -1.73 7.18 3.42
N VAL A 121 -1.62 8.12 2.48
CA VAL A 121 -0.38 8.88 2.22
C VAL A 121 -0.01 9.78 3.40
N ALA A 122 -0.99 10.38 4.08
CA ALA A 122 -0.75 11.22 5.26
C ALA A 122 -0.04 10.44 6.38
N TYR A 123 -0.62 9.30 6.80
CA TYR A 123 -0.02 8.48 7.86
C TYR A 123 1.34 7.89 7.46
N LEU A 124 1.49 7.43 6.21
CA LEU A 124 2.80 6.98 5.72
C LEU A 124 3.85 8.11 5.77
N GLY A 125 3.46 9.36 5.52
CA GLY A 125 4.36 10.50 5.58
C GLY A 125 4.71 10.94 7.00
N GLU A 126 3.76 10.86 7.93
CA GLU A 126 4.00 11.07 9.36
C GLU A 126 4.99 10.03 9.90
N ILE A 127 4.82 8.75 9.55
CA ILE A 127 5.77 7.67 9.88
C ILE A 127 7.13 7.96 9.24
N ALA A 128 7.18 8.30 7.95
CA ALA A 128 8.45 8.58 7.24
C ALA A 128 9.24 9.72 7.88
N SER A 129 8.56 10.82 8.22
CA SER A 129 9.10 12.00 8.87
C SER A 129 9.57 11.72 10.29
N SER A 130 8.73 11.07 11.11
CA SER A 130 9.07 10.71 12.49
C SER A 130 10.26 9.72 12.55
N ALA A 131 10.26 8.70 11.69
CA ALA A 131 11.37 7.77 11.55
C ALA A 131 12.68 8.47 11.15
N SER A 132 12.62 9.45 10.24
CA SER A 132 13.78 10.26 9.85
C SER A 132 14.34 11.06 11.03
N LEU A 133 13.48 11.74 11.80
CA LEU A 133 13.88 12.49 13.00
C LEU A 133 14.53 11.61 14.07
N HIS A 134 14.08 10.35 14.19
CA HIS A 134 14.64 9.35 15.11
C HIS A 134 15.76 8.49 14.51
N LYS A 135 16.29 8.85 13.32
CA LYS A 135 17.35 8.11 12.60
C LYS A 135 17.02 6.64 12.29
N MET A 136 15.73 6.28 12.26
CA MET A 136 15.23 4.95 11.91
C MET A 136 15.25 4.76 10.38
N LYS A 137 16.46 4.72 9.80
CA LYS A 137 16.74 4.72 8.35
C LYS A 137 15.77 3.82 7.55
N ARG A 138 15.59 2.57 8.01
CA ARG A 138 14.78 1.54 7.34
C ARG A 138 13.27 1.87 7.35
N GLU A 139 12.75 2.37 8.45
CA GLU A 139 11.31 2.68 8.60
C GLU A 139 10.93 3.90 7.76
N SER A 140 11.81 4.93 7.72
CA SER A 140 11.64 6.08 6.84
C SER A 140 11.63 5.68 5.36
N LEU A 141 12.62 4.88 4.93
CA LEU A 141 12.72 4.42 3.54
C LEU A 141 11.54 3.57 3.08
N VAL A 142 11.09 2.60 3.89
CA VAL A 142 9.96 1.73 3.53
C VAL A 142 8.65 2.53 3.46
N SER A 143 8.48 3.54 4.32
CA SER A 143 7.31 4.43 4.30
C SER A 143 7.29 5.35 3.07
N SER A 144 8.44 5.92 2.70
CA SER A 144 8.58 6.72 1.47
C SER A 144 8.37 5.89 0.20
N LEU A 145 8.87 4.65 0.16
CA LEU A 145 8.61 3.71 -0.93
C LEU A 145 7.11 3.37 -1.04
N ALA A 146 6.43 3.17 0.08
CA ALA A 146 4.99 2.93 0.12
C ALA A 146 4.17 4.10 -0.46
N ILE A 147 4.56 5.35 -0.21
CA ILE A 147 3.95 6.54 -0.82
C ILE A 147 4.18 6.54 -2.34
N GLY A 148 5.40 6.25 -2.78
CA GLY A 148 5.73 6.14 -4.21
C GLY A 148 4.90 5.07 -4.93
N VAL A 149 4.73 3.90 -4.30
CA VAL A 149 3.88 2.81 -4.82
C VAL A 149 2.42 3.25 -4.98
N ILE A 150 1.83 3.98 -4.01
CA ILE A 150 0.47 4.53 -4.15
C ILE A 150 0.41 5.54 -5.30
N GLY A 151 1.35 6.50 -5.34
CA GLY A 151 1.35 7.56 -6.36
C GLY A 151 1.53 7.05 -7.79
N LYS A 152 2.35 6.00 -7.98
CA LYS A 152 2.50 5.28 -9.25
C LYS A 152 1.19 4.64 -9.71
N GLU A 153 0.41 4.09 -8.78
CA GLU A 153 -0.89 3.51 -9.08
C GLU A 153 -1.92 4.60 -9.46
N THR A 154 -1.92 5.73 -8.76
CA THR A 154 -2.76 6.90 -9.10
C THR A 154 -2.45 7.44 -10.50
N SER A 155 -1.16 7.52 -10.86
CA SER A 155 -0.75 7.99 -12.20
C SER A 155 -1.21 7.03 -13.32
N ARG A 156 -1.12 5.71 -13.11
CA ARG A 156 -1.63 4.70 -14.05
C ARG A 156 -3.13 4.84 -14.29
N GLN A 157 -3.91 5.01 -13.22
CA GLN A 157 -5.36 5.15 -13.31
C GLN A 157 -5.78 6.37 -14.14
N LYS A 158 -5.08 7.50 -14.02
CA LYS A 158 -5.33 8.69 -14.84
C LYS A 158 -5.09 8.44 -16.33
N ASN A 159 -3.96 7.82 -16.68
CA ASN A 159 -3.61 7.54 -18.06
C ASN A 159 -4.59 6.57 -18.73
N ALA A 160 -5.12 5.59 -17.98
CA ALA A 160 -6.16 4.67 -18.46
C ALA A 160 -7.55 5.32 -18.66
N LYS A 161 -7.75 6.57 -18.19
CA LYS A 161 -9.04 7.28 -18.23
C LYS A 161 -9.13 8.33 -19.34
N VAL A 162 -8.16 8.36 -20.26
CA VAL A 162 -8.20 9.16 -21.50
C VAL A 162 -9.03 8.39 -22.54
N PRO A 163 -10.21 8.88 -22.97
CA PRO A 163 -11.04 8.18 -23.95
C PRO A 163 -10.50 8.33 -25.37
N GLU A 164 -10.56 7.25 -26.17
CA GLU A 164 -10.39 7.31 -27.64
C GLU A 164 -11.63 7.90 -28.34
N ASP A 165 -12.06 9.10 -27.96
CA ASP A 165 -13.09 9.88 -28.68
C ASP A 165 -12.47 11.14 -29.30
N GLY A 166 -11.42 10.90 -30.10
CA GLY A 166 -10.75 11.89 -30.95
C GLY A 166 -11.05 11.68 -32.44
N GLY A 167 -12.34 11.57 -32.80
CA GLY A 167 -12.74 11.33 -34.18
C GLY A 167 -12.36 12.47 -35.14
N LEU A 168 -11.68 12.12 -36.24
CA LEU A 168 -11.35 12.96 -37.42
C LEU A 168 -10.47 14.21 -37.09
N LEU A 169 -9.17 14.23 -37.38
CA LEU A 169 -8.57 14.08 -38.71
C LEU A 169 -7.05 13.80 -38.59
N SER A 170 -6.53 12.87 -39.38
CA SER A 170 -5.14 12.92 -39.89
C SER A 170 -5.14 13.58 -41.27
N PRO A 171 -4.03 14.21 -41.71
CA PRO A 171 -3.06 13.40 -42.46
C PRO A 171 -1.57 13.72 -42.21
N ALA A 172 -0.80 12.63 -42.13
CA ALA A 172 0.54 12.45 -42.69
C ALA A 172 1.64 13.51 -42.47
N SER A 173 2.64 13.12 -41.67
CA SER A 173 4.03 13.18 -42.11
C SER A 173 4.75 11.88 -41.74
N SER A 174 5.41 11.28 -42.74
CA SER A 174 5.95 9.91 -42.68
C SER A 174 7.48 9.94 -42.70
N ILE A 175 8.15 8.88 -42.17
CA ILE A 175 9.52 8.44 -42.55
C ILE A 175 10.64 9.41 -42.09
N SER A 176 11.74 9.04 -41.41
CA SER A 176 12.35 7.78 -40.92
C SER A 176 13.37 8.16 -39.80
N LEU A 177 14.25 7.33 -39.20
CA LEU A 177 14.76 5.96 -39.46
C LEU A 177 15.20 5.31 -38.11
N LEU A 178 16.03 4.25 -38.16
CA LEU A 178 16.67 3.53 -37.05
C LEU A 178 18.20 3.86 -36.99
N PRO A 179 18.99 3.52 -35.95
CA PRO A 179 19.16 2.13 -35.48
C PRO A 179 19.15 1.89 -33.95
N GLN A 180 18.49 0.78 -33.59
CA GLN A 180 18.96 -0.27 -32.67
C GLN A 180 20.19 0.05 -31.79
N ASP A 181 19.97 0.05 -30.47
CA ASP A 181 20.87 -0.63 -29.55
C ASP A 181 20.07 -1.52 -28.58
N LYS A 182 20.74 -2.45 -27.91
CA LYS A 182 20.15 -3.61 -27.23
C LYS A 182 19.83 -3.37 -25.75
N ASP A 183 19.19 -4.40 -25.16
CA ASP A 183 19.06 -4.67 -23.71
C ASP A 183 18.01 -3.76 -23.01
N GLU A 184 17.01 -4.23 -22.27
CA GLU A 184 16.70 -5.56 -21.71
C GLU A 184 15.19 -5.92 -21.83
N GLN A 185 14.88 -7.19 -22.10
CA GLN A 185 13.53 -7.74 -21.88
C GLN A 185 13.32 -8.01 -20.39
N PHE A 186 12.22 -7.55 -19.79
CA PHE A 186 11.60 -8.28 -18.66
C PHE A 186 10.09 -8.01 -18.54
N PHE A 187 9.32 -9.10 -18.42
CA PHE A 187 7.88 -9.18 -18.14
C PHE A 187 6.88 -8.73 -19.22
N SER A 188 6.77 -9.51 -20.29
CA SER A 188 5.49 -9.94 -20.85
C SER A 188 5.71 -11.13 -21.79
N ASP A 189 5.32 -12.33 -21.35
CA ASP A 189 4.89 -13.47 -22.20
C ASP A 189 4.55 -14.66 -21.29
N ASP A 190 3.25 -14.88 -21.05
CA ASP A 190 2.58 -16.20 -21.07
C ASP A 190 1.12 -16.05 -20.64
N LEU A 191 0.27 -15.58 -21.58
CA LEU A 191 -1.19 -15.71 -21.45
C LEU A 191 -1.87 -15.85 -22.82
N GLN A 192 -1.42 -16.83 -23.61
CA GLN A 192 -2.20 -17.39 -24.72
C GLN A 192 -2.20 -18.92 -24.64
N GLY A 193 -3.33 -19.49 -24.23
CA GLY A 193 -3.46 -20.91 -23.88
C GLY A 193 -4.87 -21.45 -24.05
N THR A 194 -5.48 -21.18 -25.21
CA THR A 194 -6.51 -22.01 -25.88
C THR A 194 -7.67 -22.55 -25.03
N LEU A 195 -8.82 -21.86 -25.09
CA LEU A 195 -10.11 -22.43 -24.71
C LEU A 195 -10.53 -23.55 -25.67
N GLY A 196 -10.53 -24.80 -25.20
CA GLY A 196 -11.11 -25.96 -25.88
C GLY A 196 -12.13 -26.66 -24.99
N PHE A 197 -13.38 -26.76 -25.45
CA PHE A 197 -14.40 -27.64 -24.86
C PHE A 197 -14.04 -29.11 -25.12
N PRO A 198 -14.43 -30.04 -24.21
CA PRO A 198 -15.66 -30.79 -24.49
C PRO A 198 -16.55 -31.08 -23.25
N THR A 199 -17.70 -31.71 -23.54
CA THR A 199 -18.88 -31.92 -22.70
C THR A 199 -18.87 -33.21 -21.85
N GLU A 200 -19.68 -33.23 -20.79
CA GLU A 200 -20.15 -34.41 -20.00
C GLU A 200 -19.07 -35.20 -19.21
N HIS A 201 -19.36 -35.81 -18.04
CA HIS A 201 -20.63 -36.36 -17.55
C HIS A 201 -20.67 -36.47 -15.99
N ARG A 202 -21.80 -36.07 -15.38
CA ARG A 202 -22.49 -36.72 -14.22
C ARG A 202 -21.73 -37.13 -12.92
N GLY A 203 -22.06 -36.50 -11.78
CA GLY A 203 -22.11 -37.23 -10.48
C GLY A 203 -21.80 -36.48 -9.16
N GLU A 204 -22.84 -36.23 -8.35
CA GLU A 204 -22.83 -36.08 -6.87
C GLU A 204 -22.17 -34.84 -6.20
N ILE A 205 -22.44 -34.67 -4.89
CA ILE A 205 -22.71 -33.37 -4.24
C ILE A 205 -22.02 -33.23 -2.86
N HIS A 206 -21.45 -32.02 -2.61
CA HIS A 206 -21.02 -31.42 -1.32
C HIS A 206 -19.77 -31.98 -0.59
N PRO A 207 -19.06 -31.17 0.26
CA PRO A 207 -19.00 -29.69 0.32
C PRO A 207 -17.59 -29.06 0.50
N LEU A 208 -17.45 -27.82 0.04
CA LEU A 208 -16.60 -26.73 0.60
C LEU A 208 -15.14 -27.04 1.02
N GLU A 209 -14.22 -26.97 0.06
CA GLU A 209 -12.89 -26.39 0.29
C GLU A 209 -12.80 -25.04 -0.44
N TYR A 210 -13.22 -23.95 0.21
CA TYR A 210 -13.05 -22.60 -0.33
C TYR A 210 -11.81 -21.94 0.30
N LEU A 211 -10.64 -22.32 -0.20
CA LEU A 211 -9.37 -21.67 0.12
C LEU A 211 -9.07 -20.63 -0.98
N PRO A 212 -9.32 -19.33 -0.79
CA PRO A 212 -8.81 -18.33 -1.70
C PRO A 212 -7.30 -18.21 -1.48
N VAL A 213 -6.54 -18.57 -2.51
CA VAL A 213 -5.07 -18.49 -2.53
C VAL A 213 -4.62 -17.07 -2.20
N TYR A 214 -3.78 -16.92 -1.17
CA TYR A 214 -3.12 -15.67 -0.83
C TYR A 214 -2.15 -15.26 -1.95
N ALA A 215 -2.63 -14.45 -2.90
CA ALA A 215 -1.77 -13.69 -3.78
C ALA A 215 -1.21 -12.49 -3.02
N GLU A 216 -0.24 -12.74 -2.14
CA GLU A 216 0.54 -11.65 -1.54
C GLU A 216 1.33 -10.94 -2.64
N GLN A 217 0.84 -9.78 -3.08
CA GLN A 217 1.76 -8.70 -3.48
C GLN A 217 2.44 -8.16 -2.23
N GLN A 218 3.30 -8.98 -1.64
CA GLN A 218 4.37 -8.53 -0.77
C GLN A 218 5.03 -7.34 -1.48
N PHE A 219 5.26 -6.23 -0.76
CA PHE A 219 6.45 -5.44 -1.07
C PHE A 219 7.58 -6.46 -1.08
N PRO A 220 8.38 -6.58 -2.16
CA PRO A 220 9.47 -7.54 -2.22
C PRO A 220 10.21 -7.42 -0.91
N ASN A 221 10.22 -8.50 -0.11
CA ASN A 221 10.70 -8.46 1.27
C ASN A 221 12.19 -8.12 1.19
N ALA A 222 12.46 -6.82 1.21
CA ALA A 222 13.55 -6.33 0.40
C ALA A 222 14.82 -6.85 1.05
N ASP A 223 15.83 -7.13 0.24
CA ASP A 223 17.13 -7.43 0.81
C ASP A 223 17.75 -6.10 1.30
N LEU A 224 17.18 -5.58 2.39
CA LEU A 224 17.50 -4.35 3.11
C LEU A 224 18.88 -4.44 3.78
N ARG A 225 19.70 -5.42 3.38
CA ARG A 225 21.16 -5.45 3.56
C ARG A 225 21.85 -4.49 2.59
N ASN A 226 21.29 -4.23 1.39
CA ASN A 226 21.77 -3.18 0.48
C ASN A 226 20.87 -1.94 0.56
N PHE A 227 21.28 -0.93 1.33
CA PHE A 227 20.53 0.31 1.52
C PHE A 227 20.52 1.21 0.28
N GLU A 228 21.59 1.28 -0.50
CA GLU A 228 21.69 2.13 -1.70
C GLU A 228 20.62 1.78 -2.74
N ASN A 229 20.46 0.49 -3.03
CA ASN A 229 19.42 -0.03 -3.93
C ASN A 229 18.01 0.33 -3.44
N VAL A 230 17.79 0.36 -2.13
CA VAL A 230 16.49 0.72 -1.52
C VAL A 230 16.24 2.23 -1.61
N ILE A 231 17.27 3.05 -1.40
CA ILE A 231 17.22 4.51 -1.59
C ILE A 231 16.89 4.84 -3.05
N ILE A 232 17.58 4.21 -4.02
CA ILE A 232 17.32 4.37 -5.45
C ILE A 232 15.88 3.95 -5.79
N LYS A 233 15.40 2.80 -5.29
CA LYS A 233 14.01 2.35 -5.51
C LYS A 233 12.97 3.28 -4.88
N ALA A 234 13.24 3.84 -3.70
CA ALA A 234 12.34 4.80 -3.08
C ALA A 234 12.32 6.11 -3.87
N ALA A 235 13.48 6.60 -4.33
CA ALA A 235 13.59 7.78 -5.18
C ALA A 235 12.91 7.60 -6.55
N ASP A 236 13.07 6.44 -7.19
CA ASP A 236 12.41 6.08 -8.46
C ASP A 236 10.88 5.95 -8.30
N ALA A 237 10.41 5.30 -7.23
CA ALA A 237 8.99 5.20 -6.93
C ALA A 237 8.32 6.57 -6.70
N LEU A 238 9.08 7.58 -6.23
CA LEU A 238 8.61 8.97 -6.13
C LEU A 238 8.80 9.73 -7.46
N GLY A 239 9.88 9.47 -8.21
CA GLY A 239 10.22 10.13 -9.47
C GLY A 239 9.37 9.71 -10.68
N THR A 240 8.79 8.51 -10.65
CA THR A 240 7.91 7.97 -11.71
C THR A 240 6.48 8.55 -11.69
N ILE A 241 6.17 9.47 -10.77
CA ILE A 241 4.84 10.08 -10.62
C ILE A 241 4.77 11.38 -11.46
N MET A 242 3.94 11.39 -12.51
CA MET A 242 3.62 12.64 -13.21
C MET A 242 2.70 13.52 -12.36
N LEU A 243 3.19 14.70 -11.97
CA LEU A 243 2.48 15.61 -11.08
C LEU A 243 1.52 16.53 -11.85
N GLU A 244 0.21 16.35 -11.67
CA GLU A 244 -0.76 17.37 -12.04
C GLU A 244 -0.86 18.45 -10.93
N PRO A 245 -0.92 19.76 -11.25
CA PRO A 245 -1.02 20.84 -10.25
C PRO A 245 -2.24 20.81 -9.31
N LYS A 246 -3.18 19.88 -9.53
CA LYS A 246 -4.36 19.64 -8.70
C LYS A 246 -4.04 18.77 -7.46
N GLU A 247 -3.04 17.89 -7.53
CA GLU A 247 -2.69 16.93 -6.46
C GLU A 247 -1.72 17.49 -5.42
N LYS A 248 -1.91 18.76 -5.04
CA LYS A 248 -1.00 19.52 -4.18
C LYS A 248 -0.61 18.81 -2.88
N PHE A 249 -1.50 17.97 -2.34
CA PHE A 249 -1.25 17.19 -1.13
C PHE A 249 -0.27 16.02 -1.36
N LEU A 250 -0.50 15.21 -2.39
CA LEU A 250 0.41 14.12 -2.77
C LEU A 250 1.80 14.67 -3.10
N VAL A 251 1.85 15.80 -3.82
CA VAL A 251 3.09 16.56 -4.07
C VAL A 251 3.81 16.91 -2.75
N SER A 252 3.12 17.50 -1.76
CA SER A 252 3.74 17.86 -0.47
C SER A 252 4.31 16.66 0.27
N TYR A 253 3.56 15.56 0.39
CA TYR A 253 4.01 14.36 1.10
C TYR A 253 5.12 13.63 0.35
N MET A 254 5.08 13.61 -0.99
CA MET A 254 6.13 13.08 -1.83
C MET A 254 7.42 13.92 -1.72
N LEU A 255 7.32 15.25 -1.67
CA LEU A 255 8.45 16.16 -1.47
C LEU A 255 9.06 16.01 -0.07
N VAL A 256 8.24 15.92 0.98
CA VAL A 256 8.72 15.64 2.35
C VAL A 256 9.42 14.28 2.40
N SER A 257 8.85 13.24 1.80
CA SER A 257 9.45 11.91 1.73
C SER A 257 10.77 11.90 0.97
N LYS A 258 10.83 12.58 -0.18
CA LYS A 258 12.06 12.73 -0.98
C LYS A 258 13.13 13.51 -0.21
N LEU A 259 12.74 14.61 0.44
CA LEU A 259 13.63 15.41 1.28
C LEU A 259 14.13 14.60 2.49
N SER A 260 13.31 13.74 3.10
CA SER A 260 13.77 12.82 4.16
C SER A 260 14.82 11.84 3.63
N ILE A 261 14.65 11.29 2.41
CA ILE A 261 15.64 10.43 1.75
C ILE A 261 16.92 11.20 1.40
N GLU A 262 16.81 12.41 0.84
CA GLU A 262 17.95 13.24 0.43
C GLU A 262 18.75 13.76 1.64
N THR A 263 18.06 14.29 2.66
CA THR A 263 18.67 14.70 3.94
C THR A 263 19.40 13.53 4.60
N PHE A 264 18.81 12.34 4.52
CA PHE A 264 19.44 11.12 4.99
C PHE A 264 20.72 10.79 4.22
N ASN A 265 20.68 10.76 2.88
CA ASN A 265 21.84 10.46 2.03
C ASN A 265 22.99 11.47 2.21
N SER A 266 22.67 12.77 2.35
CA SER A 266 23.66 13.82 2.59
C SER A 266 24.33 13.73 3.97
N SER A 267 23.70 13.10 4.96
CA SER A 267 24.26 12.99 6.31
C SER A 267 25.47 12.05 6.41
N GLU A 268 25.70 11.19 5.41
CA GLU A 268 26.85 10.27 5.38
C GLU A 268 28.14 10.94 4.89
N TYR A 269 28.03 12.08 4.16
CA TYR A 269 29.16 12.86 3.66
C TYR A 269 29.74 13.89 4.66
N ILE A 270 29.05 14.19 5.75
CA ILE A 270 29.48 15.24 6.70
C ILE A 270 30.62 14.75 7.62
N HIS A 271 30.85 13.44 7.73
CA HIS A 271 31.90 12.87 8.58
C HIS A 271 33.28 12.73 7.93
N GLU A 272 33.45 13.07 6.64
CA GLU A 272 34.78 13.13 6.00
C GLU A 272 35.39 14.54 5.97
N ALA A 273 34.62 15.57 6.32
CA ALA A 273 35.08 16.98 6.30
C ALA A 273 35.70 17.47 7.63
N GLU A 274 35.51 16.74 8.73
CA GLU A 274 35.99 17.12 10.08
C GLU A 274 37.22 16.32 10.55
N SER A 275 37.88 15.56 9.67
CA SER A 275 39.10 14.78 9.98
C SER A 275 40.40 15.45 9.49
N PHE A 276 40.34 16.74 9.13
CA PHE A 276 41.49 17.55 8.71
C PHE A 276 41.60 18.87 9.52
N GLU A 277 41.77 18.75 10.84
CA GLU A 277 42.44 19.76 11.68
C GLU A 277 43.16 19.10 12.88
#